data_AF-A0A2E7UHZ1-F1
#
_entry.id   AF-A0A2E7UHZ1-F1
#
_cell.length_a   1.000
_cell.length_b   1.000
_cell.length_c   1.000
_cell.angle_alpha   90.00
_cell.angle_beta   90.00
_cell.angle_gamma   90.00
#
_symmetry.space_group_name_H-M   'P 1'
#
loop_
_entity.id
_entity.type
_entity.pdbx_description
1 polymer ?
#
loop_
_entity_poly.entity_id
_entity_poly.type
_entity_poly.pdbx_seq_one_letter_code
_entity_poly.pdbx_strand_id
1 'polypeptide(L)'
;MWFTKTANELAAPKSVFIYGSRGSGKTSILKSICWEDLAGNDSLRLQRNIADFEHIGIYIRFPDHISQSLNYDEWRLQFPQAANPALLYHRFFSLAVELVCAERTLEALHALRVQDMVTYASGQELQIVEDFVAEYEALNNFASRPPRTFLELARLLRNIVPRMSEACTNGTAVALMERLPPREPNQLLAYLSERLISAVRVKSEDEPRQTSLKFCLDDCEVLSEVQRRSLNTLVRLSKSPISWVISSVGEAAEASETFLEAQPLTDADRLVRSLNDRNDKDFFELCQSVISLRLYFALPVEQRPDRSEDPIAMFELGERLGEASVNSLIQQLLRRSKSPAARLVEEGAKELHRAIGKVHRSIPIPRRYTSDAVPPYYEAYLLMHWQGTENTFKTEIGQADVKRIAAFASQVLDDSFNAWLRRKQLGSLLHLAQSLRMRKVPLFGSNTIISLADSSIRDFLEIMAEVFDRFQTSTQGSGKGALERFATTRTQLALPHQSEAIHSASKDYYNGVSNNAESDADTMSRLVSGLGALTSLLQSNPADPRVFATPERGVFVIEFETGDANLNDEAAFVNSIVQQGLLAGYLRNERVPKAMRSQADANARLIAFRLHRRFAPYFTFSYRG
;
A
#
# COMPACT_ATOMS: atom_id res chain seq x y z
N MET A 1 7.55 15.02 6.15
CA MET A 1 8.26 14.01 6.96
C MET A 1 7.87 12.62 6.46
N TRP A 2 8.85 11.79 6.10
CA TRP A 2 8.66 10.35 5.86
C TRP A 2 8.26 9.62 7.16
N PHE A 3 8.73 10.11 8.33
CA PHE A 3 8.41 9.53 9.62
C PHE A 3 6.96 9.85 10.04
N THR A 4 6.01 9.10 9.49
CA THR A 4 4.58 9.26 9.76
C THR A 4 4.22 8.80 11.19
N LYS A 5 3.00 9.12 11.64
CA LYS A 5 2.43 8.54 12.87
C LYS A 5 2.54 7.01 12.88
N THR A 6 2.33 6.37 11.73
CA THR A 6 2.50 4.92 11.56
C THR A 6 3.92 4.48 11.86
N ALA A 7 4.96 5.18 11.35
CA ALA A 7 6.35 4.84 11.65
C ALA A 7 6.69 4.95 13.16
N ASN A 8 6.13 5.94 13.87
CA ASN A 8 6.27 6.02 15.33
C ASN A 8 5.60 4.83 16.05
N GLU A 9 4.42 4.40 15.61
CA GLU A 9 3.77 3.21 16.18
C GLU A 9 4.56 1.93 15.94
N LEU A 10 5.17 1.79 14.75
CA LEU A 10 6.07 0.69 14.46
C LEU A 10 7.33 0.73 15.32
N ALA A 11 7.84 1.91 15.64
CA ALA A 11 9.05 2.06 16.44
C ALA A 11 8.86 1.69 17.92
N ALA A 12 7.61 1.55 18.39
CA ALA A 12 7.32 1.19 19.78
C ALA A 12 7.89 -0.20 20.15
N PRO A 13 8.18 -0.52 21.42
CA PRO A 13 8.78 -1.81 21.80
C PRO A 13 7.94 -3.06 21.51
N LYS A 14 6.67 -2.90 21.17
CA LYS A 14 5.74 -4.01 20.91
C LYS A 14 5.90 -4.58 19.50
N SER A 15 5.63 -5.87 19.36
CA SER A 15 5.58 -6.52 18.03
C SER A 15 4.40 -6.00 17.21
N VAL A 16 4.60 -5.80 15.90
CA VAL A 16 3.61 -5.23 14.99
C VAL A 16 3.49 -6.08 13.72
N PHE A 17 2.26 -6.34 13.30
CA PHE A 17 1.95 -6.97 12.02
C PHE A 17 1.33 -5.93 11.11
N ILE A 18 1.90 -5.79 9.93
CA ILE A 18 1.55 -4.75 8.96
C ILE A 18 1.12 -5.41 7.68
N TYR A 19 -0.09 -5.06 7.28
CA TYR A 19 -0.70 -5.54 6.05
C TYR A 19 -0.96 -4.37 5.12
N GLY A 20 -0.94 -4.66 3.84
CA GLY A 20 -1.28 -3.67 2.84
C GLY A 20 -1.02 -4.17 1.45
N SER A 21 -1.71 -3.57 0.50
CA SER A 21 -1.49 -3.81 -0.92
C SER A 21 -0.05 -3.57 -1.36
N ARG A 22 0.30 -4.09 -2.54
CA ARG A 22 1.55 -3.79 -3.22
C ARG A 22 1.65 -2.28 -3.47
N GLY A 23 2.83 -1.70 -3.23
CA GLY A 23 3.03 -0.25 -3.40
C GLY A 23 2.49 0.64 -2.28
N SER A 24 1.90 0.10 -1.21
CA SER A 24 1.37 0.90 -0.08
C SER A 24 2.43 1.58 0.80
N GLY A 25 3.72 1.23 0.63
CA GLY A 25 4.83 1.81 1.38
C GLY A 25 5.33 0.96 2.57
N LYS A 26 4.92 -0.31 2.68
CA LYS A 26 5.38 -1.24 3.74
C LYS A 26 6.90 -1.25 3.89
N THR A 27 7.63 -1.67 2.86
CA THR A 27 9.10 -1.70 2.84
C THR A 27 9.73 -0.36 3.23
N SER A 28 9.17 0.75 2.73
CA SER A 28 9.64 2.10 3.05
C SER A 28 9.49 2.45 4.54
N ILE A 29 8.43 1.98 5.19
CA ILE A 29 8.21 2.19 6.62
C ILE A 29 9.13 1.26 7.43
N LEU A 30 9.27 -0.02 7.04
CA LEU A 30 10.20 -0.96 7.70
C LEU A 30 11.63 -0.42 7.68
N LYS A 31 12.09 0.01 6.51
CA LYS A 31 13.41 0.62 6.33
C LYS A 31 13.61 1.88 7.16
N SER A 32 12.57 2.71 7.32
CA SER A 32 12.68 3.98 8.06
C SER A 32 13.03 3.83 9.56
N ILE A 33 12.85 2.64 10.14
CA ILE A 33 13.22 2.33 11.53
C ILE A 33 14.44 1.42 11.64
N CYS A 34 15.06 1.05 10.52
CA CYS A 34 16.20 0.14 10.48
C CYS A 34 17.53 0.89 10.46
N TRP A 35 18.55 0.31 11.08
CA TRP A 35 19.85 0.94 11.29
C TRP A 35 20.54 1.32 9.96
N GLU A 36 20.45 0.47 8.93
CA GLU A 36 21.13 0.67 7.65
C GLU A 36 20.69 1.98 6.99
N ASP A 37 19.38 2.17 6.91
CA ASP A 37 18.77 3.36 6.32
C ASP A 37 18.91 4.58 7.25
N LEU A 38 18.78 4.42 8.57
CA LEU A 38 19.01 5.53 9.51
C LEU A 38 20.46 6.03 9.51
N ALA A 39 21.43 5.15 9.28
CA ALA A 39 22.83 5.53 9.22
C ALA A 39 23.24 6.09 7.85
N GLY A 40 22.71 5.52 6.76
CA GLY A 40 23.14 5.80 5.39
C GLY A 40 22.27 6.78 4.60
N ASN A 41 21.04 7.07 5.03
CA ASN A 41 20.09 7.88 4.25
C ASN A 41 19.97 9.31 4.80
N ASP A 42 20.53 10.27 4.07
CA ASP A 42 20.47 11.70 4.42
C ASP A 42 19.04 12.20 4.67
N SER A 43 18.05 11.71 3.91
CA SER A 43 16.65 12.10 4.09
C SER A 43 16.07 11.64 5.40
N LEU A 44 16.48 10.48 5.91
CA LEU A 44 16.03 9.99 7.20
C LEU A 44 16.80 10.67 8.32
N ARG A 45 18.11 10.90 8.16
CA ARG A 45 18.95 11.61 9.14
C ARG A 45 18.53 13.05 9.40
N LEU A 46 17.90 13.71 8.43
CA LEU A 46 17.27 15.03 8.65
C LEU A 46 16.06 14.96 9.59
N GLN A 47 15.45 13.79 9.76
CA GLN A 47 14.20 13.62 10.49
C GLN A 47 14.39 12.89 11.82
N ARG A 48 15.21 11.83 11.81
CA ARG A 48 15.47 10.95 12.95
C ARG A 48 16.90 10.41 12.89
N ASN A 49 17.51 10.27 14.06
CA ASN A 49 18.77 9.56 14.27
C ASN A 49 18.52 8.21 14.96
N ILE A 50 19.51 7.32 14.92
CA ILE A 50 19.43 6.03 15.64
C ILE A 50 19.20 6.24 17.14
N ALA A 51 19.77 7.28 17.72
CA ALA A 51 19.61 7.62 19.14
C ALA A 51 18.17 8.02 19.53
N ASP A 52 17.31 8.33 18.55
CA ASP A 52 15.89 8.63 18.78
C ASP A 52 15.05 7.38 19.04
N PHE A 53 15.64 6.19 18.89
CA PHE A 53 14.97 4.91 19.03
C PHE A 53 15.48 4.12 20.23
N GLU A 54 14.57 3.46 20.94
CA GLU A 54 14.89 2.53 22.02
C GLU A 54 15.41 1.17 21.51
N HIS A 55 15.56 1.02 20.19
CA HIS A 55 15.93 -0.23 19.54
C HIS A 55 16.88 -0.01 18.36
N ILE A 56 17.63 -1.05 18.02
CA ILE A 56 18.32 -1.19 16.74
C ILE A 56 17.40 -2.01 15.83
N GLY A 57 16.85 -1.37 14.78
CA GLY A 57 16.01 -2.05 13.81
C GLY A 57 16.84 -2.83 12.79
N ILE A 58 16.54 -4.11 12.60
CA ILE A 58 17.22 -5.03 11.70
C ILE A 58 16.27 -5.39 10.55
N TYR A 59 16.56 -4.93 9.33
CA TYR A 59 15.76 -5.26 8.15
C TYR A 59 16.12 -6.65 7.61
N ILE A 60 15.12 -7.48 7.39
CA ILE A 60 15.28 -8.81 6.81
C ILE A 60 14.21 -8.98 5.75
N ARG A 61 14.64 -9.08 4.50
CA ARG A 61 13.79 -9.52 3.41
C ARG A 61 13.91 -11.02 3.29
N PHE A 62 12.82 -11.77 3.43
CA PHE A 62 12.87 -13.20 3.16
C PHE A 62 13.17 -13.40 1.68
N PRO A 63 14.28 -14.06 1.31
CA PRO A 63 14.53 -14.41 -0.06
C PRO A 63 13.53 -15.49 -0.48
N ASP A 64 13.01 -15.41 -1.71
CA ASP A 64 12.14 -16.43 -2.31
C ASP A 64 12.75 -17.84 -2.19
N HIS A 65 14.08 -17.96 -2.23
CA HIS A 65 14.75 -19.24 -2.09
C HIS A 65 14.63 -19.83 -0.69
N ILE A 66 14.64 -19.06 0.41
CA ILE A 66 14.50 -19.62 1.77
C ILE A 66 13.07 -20.12 2.01
N SER A 67 12.06 -19.39 1.51
CA SER A 67 10.66 -19.78 1.68
C SER A 67 10.28 -20.96 0.78
N GLN A 68 10.76 -20.98 -0.47
CA GLN A 68 10.46 -22.04 -1.44
C GLN A 68 11.27 -23.32 -1.23
N SER A 69 12.57 -23.23 -0.92
CA SER A 69 13.42 -24.44 -0.77
C SER A 69 13.15 -25.18 0.54
N LEU A 70 12.59 -24.50 1.53
CA LEU A 70 12.18 -25.10 2.80
C LEU A 70 10.71 -25.54 2.71
N ASN A 71 10.33 -26.29 1.68
CA ASN A 71 8.94 -26.70 1.50
C ASN A 71 8.52 -27.78 2.53
N TYR A 72 7.34 -27.60 3.13
CA TYR A 72 6.78 -28.56 4.09
C TYR A 72 6.32 -29.88 3.43
N ASP A 73 5.87 -29.85 2.18
CA ASP A 73 5.41 -31.06 1.49
C ASP A 73 6.56 -32.05 1.28
N GLU A 74 7.71 -31.55 0.83
CA GLU A 74 8.95 -32.33 0.72
C GLU A 74 9.47 -32.78 2.09
N TRP A 75 9.31 -31.94 3.11
CA TRP A 75 9.68 -32.28 4.49
C TRP A 75 8.91 -33.50 5.00
N ARG A 76 7.59 -33.56 4.76
CA ARG A 76 6.76 -34.68 5.21
C ARG A 76 7.20 -36.01 4.59
N LEU A 77 7.69 -35.99 3.35
CA LEU A 77 8.22 -37.18 2.67
C LEU A 77 9.55 -37.66 3.27
N GLN A 78 10.37 -36.75 3.80
CA GLN A 78 11.65 -37.07 4.44
C GLN A 78 11.50 -37.60 5.87
N PHE A 79 10.38 -37.29 6.55
CA PHE A 79 10.10 -37.70 7.92
C PHE A 79 8.79 -38.52 8.05
N PRO A 80 8.62 -39.64 7.33
CA PRO A 80 7.35 -40.38 7.30
C PRO A 80 7.01 -41.05 8.64
N GLN A 81 8.03 -41.31 9.48
CA GLN A 81 7.87 -41.98 10.79
C GLN A 81 7.77 -40.99 11.96
N ALA A 82 7.89 -39.68 11.71
CA ALA A 82 7.81 -38.70 12.79
C ALA A 82 6.36 -38.58 13.29
N ALA A 83 6.15 -38.68 14.59
CA ALA A 83 4.83 -38.55 15.21
C ALA A 83 4.19 -37.17 14.93
N ASN A 84 5.01 -36.11 14.84
CA ASN A 84 4.56 -34.78 14.46
C ASN A 84 5.59 -34.09 13.53
N PRO A 85 5.50 -34.33 12.20
CA PRO A 85 6.42 -33.74 11.23
C PRO A 85 6.38 -32.21 11.20
N ALA A 86 5.21 -31.62 11.47
CA ALA A 86 5.03 -30.16 11.51
C ALA A 86 5.80 -29.51 12.66
N LEU A 87 5.83 -30.15 13.83
CA LEU A 87 6.62 -29.64 14.97
C LEU A 87 8.13 -29.76 14.72
N LEU A 88 8.59 -30.84 14.08
CA LEU A 88 9.99 -30.95 13.67
C LEU A 88 10.35 -29.88 12.63
N TYR A 89 9.49 -29.68 11.63
CA TYR A 89 9.65 -28.61 10.65
C TYR A 89 9.67 -27.24 11.33
N HIS A 90 8.79 -27.00 12.31
CA HIS A 90 8.79 -25.76 13.09
C HIS A 90 10.15 -25.51 13.74
N ARG A 91 10.74 -26.51 14.41
CA ARG A 91 12.08 -26.41 15.01
C ARG A 91 13.16 -26.11 13.97
N PHE A 92 13.07 -26.72 12.80
CA PHE A 92 14.03 -26.53 11.71
C PHE A 92 13.92 -25.13 11.07
N PHE A 93 12.70 -24.73 10.66
CA PHE A 93 12.45 -23.44 10.03
C PHE A 93 12.72 -22.27 10.98
N SER A 94 12.31 -22.38 12.25
CA SER A 94 12.63 -21.36 13.25
C SER A 94 14.14 -21.17 13.41
N LEU A 95 14.96 -22.22 13.22
CA LEU A 95 16.41 -22.11 13.36
C LEU A 95 16.97 -21.30 12.19
N ALA A 96 16.49 -21.55 10.98
CA ALA A 96 16.86 -20.74 9.82
C ALA A 96 16.55 -19.25 10.06
N VAL A 97 15.36 -18.94 10.60
CA VAL A 97 14.99 -17.54 10.93
C VAL A 97 15.90 -16.96 12.00
N GLU A 98 16.14 -17.69 13.10
CA GLU A 98 17.01 -17.24 14.20
C GLU A 98 18.46 -17.02 13.73
N LEU A 99 19.00 -17.88 12.86
CA LEU A 99 20.33 -17.74 12.28
C LEU A 99 20.45 -16.48 11.42
N VAL A 100 19.45 -16.18 10.59
CA VAL A 100 19.41 -14.95 9.78
C VAL A 100 19.32 -13.71 10.68
N CYS A 101 18.45 -13.74 11.70
CA CYS A 101 18.33 -12.65 12.67
C CYS A 101 19.65 -12.40 13.42
N ALA A 102 20.30 -13.47 13.90
CA ALA A 102 21.57 -13.41 14.62
C ALA A 102 22.70 -12.90 13.72
N GLU A 103 22.84 -13.43 12.51
CA GLU A 103 23.77 -12.95 11.49
C GLU A 103 23.63 -11.44 11.28
N ARG A 104 22.42 -10.98 10.94
CA ARG A 104 22.17 -9.58 10.60
C ARG A 104 22.39 -8.64 11.78
N THR A 105 22.10 -9.10 13.00
CA THR A 105 22.38 -8.35 14.22
C THR A 105 23.89 -8.16 14.43
N LEU A 106 24.67 -9.23 14.29
CA LEU A 106 26.13 -9.17 14.46
C LEU A 106 26.79 -8.26 13.43
N GLU A 107 26.34 -8.31 12.17
CA GLU A 107 26.80 -7.38 11.13
C GLU A 107 26.42 -5.93 11.43
N ALA A 108 25.18 -5.69 11.88
CA ALA A 108 24.71 -4.37 12.27
C ALA A 108 25.57 -3.77 13.37
N LEU A 109 25.82 -4.52 14.45
CA LEU A 109 26.61 -4.06 15.58
C LEU A 109 28.07 -3.80 15.22
N HIS A 110 28.64 -4.59 14.31
CA HIS A 110 29.97 -4.33 13.77
C HIS A 110 29.99 -3.02 12.96
N ALA A 111 29.06 -2.86 12.01
CA ALA A 111 28.99 -1.68 11.15
C ALA A 111 28.72 -0.40 11.94
N LEU A 112 27.78 -0.44 12.89
CA LEU A 112 27.47 0.69 13.76
C LEU A 112 28.66 1.08 14.65
N ARG A 113 29.49 0.13 15.08
CA ARG A 113 30.71 0.43 15.83
C ARG A 113 31.75 1.10 14.96
N VAL A 114 31.93 0.63 13.72
CA VAL A 114 32.83 1.25 12.73
C VAL A 114 32.40 2.68 12.40
N GLN A 115 31.10 2.94 12.39
CA GLN A 115 30.52 4.28 12.19
C GLN A 115 30.42 5.11 13.48
N ASP A 116 30.97 4.63 14.59
CA ASP A 116 30.99 5.28 15.90
C ASP A 116 29.60 5.58 16.51
N MET A 117 28.55 4.86 16.08
CA MET A 117 27.18 5.01 16.57
C MET A 117 26.87 4.13 17.79
N VAL A 118 27.61 3.04 17.97
CA VAL A 118 27.52 2.17 19.16
C VAL A 118 28.89 1.92 19.77
N THR A 119 28.91 1.63 21.07
CA THR A 119 30.12 1.30 21.81
C THR A 119 29.99 -0.03 22.54
N TYR A 120 31.07 -0.80 22.50
CA TYR A 120 31.32 -2.00 23.30
C TYR A 120 32.83 -2.28 23.31
N ALA A 121 33.34 -2.88 24.39
CA ALA A 121 34.75 -3.20 24.50
C ALA A 121 35.10 -4.43 23.64
N SER A 122 36.29 -4.45 23.04
CA SER A 122 36.75 -5.61 22.25
C SER A 122 36.78 -6.90 23.07
N GLY A 123 37.11 -6.82 24.36
CA GLY A 123 37.05 -7.98 25.26
C GLY A 123 35.63 -8.54 25.44
N GLN A 124 34.61 -7.68 25.44
CA GLN A 124 33.20 -8.12 25.52
C GLN A 124 32.79 -8.82 24.22
N GLU A 125 33.22 -8.32 23.06
CA GLU A 125 32.96 -8.98 21.77
C GLU A 125 33.53 -10.40 21.76
N LEU A 126 34.82 -10.55 22.11
CA LEU A 126 35.49 -11.85 22.16
C LEU A 126 34.76 -12.81 23.12
N GLN A 127 34.42 -12.34 24.32
CA GLN A 127 33.74 -13.15 25.34
C GLN A 127 32.35 -13.60 24.88
N ILE A 128 31.54 -12.69 24.29
CA ILE A 128 30.19 -13.03 23.82
C ILE A 128 30.24 -14.09 22.72
N VAL A 129 31.20 -13.98 21.80
CA VAL A 129 31.36 -14.97 20.71
C VAL A 129 31.82 -16.32 21.29
N GLU A 130 32.78 -16.31 22.21
CA GLU A 130 33.26 -17.51 22.88
C GLU A 130 32.15 -18.23 23.66
N ASP A 131 31.40 -17.49 24.48
CA ASP A 131 30.26 -18.01 25.25
C ASP A 131 29.18 -18.60 24.33
N PHE A 132 28.86 -17.90 23.23
CA PHE A 132 27.85 -18.35 22.29
C PHE A 132 28.24 -19.63 21.56
N VAL A 133 29.50 -19.75 21.15
CA VAL A 133 30.01 -20.97 20.51
C VAL A 133 30.14 -22.11 21.50
N ALA A 134 30.47 -21.83 22.76
CA ALA A 134 30.52 -22.84 23.82
C ALA A 134 29.13 -23.40 24.15
N GLU A 135 28.11 -22.54 24.22
CA GLU A 135 26.71 -22.96 24.42
C GLU A 135 26.20 -23.81 23.26
N TYR A 136 26.52 -23.41 22.03
CA TYR A 136 26.07 -24.08 20.80
C TYR A 136 27.24 -24.73 20.06
N GLU A 137 27.94 -25.66 20.73
CA GLU A 137 29.17 -26.30 20.22
C GLU A 137 29.00 -26.93 18.83
N ALA A 138 27.80 -27.43 18.52
CA ALA A 138 27.45 -27.99 17.22
C ALA A 138 27.67 -27.02 16.04
N LEU A 139 27.70 -25.70 16.27
CA LEU A 139 28.06 -24.71 15.25
C LEU A 139 29.49 -24.92 14.71
N ASN A 140 30.40 -25.49 15.51
CA ASN A 140 31.76 -25.83 15.08
C ASN A 140 31.77 -26.88 13.96
N ASN A 141 30.71 -27.67 13.78
CA ASN A 141 30.56 -28.60 12.65
C ASN A 141 30.51 -27.90 11.28
N PHE A 142 30.34 -26.57 11.27
CA PHE A 142 30.20 -25.75 10.06
C PHE A 142 31.37 -24.81 9.83
N ALA A 143 32.37 -24.80 10.72
CA ALA A 143 33.54 -23.93 10.64
C ALA A 143 34.84 -24.75 10.58
N SER A 144 35.85 -24.25 9.85
CA SER A 144 37.20 -24.83 9.92
C SER A 144 37.95 -24.42 11.19
N ARG A 145 37.54 -23.31 11.80
CA ARG A 145 38.04 -22.79 13.07
C ARG A 145 36.91 -22.09 13.83
N PRO A 146 36.90 -22.10 15.18
CA PRO A 146 35.92 -21.37 15.96
C PRO A 146 35.98 -19.86 15.64
N PRO A 147 34.83 -19.19 15.44
CA PRO A 147 34.80 -17.75 15.22
C PRO A 147 35.21 -17.02 16.50
N ARG A 148 35.86 -15.85 16.37
CA ARG A 148 36.29 -15.03 17.51
C ARG A 148 35.66 -13.64 17.55
N THR A 149 35.15 -13.16 16.43
CA THR A 149 34.58 -11.81 16.29
C THR A 149 33.14 -11.88 15.83
N PHE A 150 32.38 -10.80 16.02
CA PHE A 150 31.00 -10.73 15.53
C PHE A 150 30.92 -10.99 14.03
N LEU A 151 31.88 -10.48 13.24
CA LEU A 151 31.90 -10.67 11.79
C LEU A 151 32.20 -12.12 11.39
N GLU A 152 33.10 -12.80 12.11
CA GLU A 152 33.37 -14.23 11.87
C GLU A 152 32.18 -15.11 12.25
N LEU A 153 31.53 -14.81 13.37
CA LEU A 153 30.32 -15.51 13.79
C LEU A 153 29.18 -15.27 12.79
N ALA A 154 28.94 -14.03 12.36
CA ALA A 154 27.94 -13.73 11.34
C ALA A 154 28.16 -14.54 10.05
N ARG A 155 29.41 -14.61 9.56
CA ARG A 155 29.75 -15.42 8.38
C ARG A 155 29.47 -16.91 8.59
N LEU A 156 29.77 -17.44 9.77
CA LEU A 156 29.45 -18.82 10.12
C LEU A 156 27.94 -19.06 10.03
N LEU A 157 27.13 -18.24 10.70
CA LEU A 157 25.67 -18.38 10.72
C LEU A 157 25.06 -18.26 9.32
N ARG A 158 25.51 -17.27 8.53
CA ARG A 158 25.14 -17.09 7.12
C ARG A 158 25.35 -18.36 6.30
N ASN A 159 26.45 -19.08 6.52
CA ASN A 159 26.80 -20.26 5.73
C ASN A 159 25.95 -21.50 6.08
N ILE A 160 25.26 -21.51 7.22
CA ILE A 160 24.42 -22.65 7.64
C ILE A 160 23.09 -22.64 6.90
N VAL A 161 22.47 -21.46 6.71
CA VAL A 161 21.12 -21.35 6.10
C VAL A 161 21.04 -21.88 4.65
N PRO A 162 22.01 -21.59 3.75
CA PRO A 162 22.05 -22.22 2.44
C PRO A 162 22.20 -23.75 2.51
N ARG A 163 22.96 -24.28 3.48
CA ARG A 163 23.09 -25.73 3.67
C ARG A 163 21.79 -26.36 4.15
N MET A 164 21.04 -25.67 5.00
CA MET A 164 19.68 -26.09 5.39
C MET A 164 18.75 -26.17 4.19
N SER A 165 18.81 -25.16 3.32
CA SER A 165 18.03 -25.08 2.08
C SER A 165 18.39 -26.20 1.10
N GLU A 166 19.68 -26.43 0.89
CA GLU A 166 20.22 -27.50 0.05
C GLU A 166 19.85 -28.89 0.59
N ALA A 167 19.91 -29.09 1.91
CA ALA A 167 19.57 -30.37 2.52
C ALA A 167 18.08 -30.73 2.37
N CYS A 168 17.19 -29.75 2.44
CA CYS A 168 15.76 -29.97 2.13
C CYS A 168 15.58 -30.38 0.67
N THR A 169 16.19 -29.66 -0.26
CA THR A 169 16.08 -29.91 -1.71
C THR A 169 16.65 -31.28 -2.10
N ASN A 170 17.78 -31.68 -1.49
CA ASN A 170 18.49 -32.92 -1.80
C ASN A 170 18.01 -34.14 -1.00
N GLY A 171 17.01 -33.99 -0.13
CA GLY A 171 16.51 -35.10 0.69
C GLY A 171 17.45 -35.53 1.82
N THR A 172 18.39 -34.68 2.25
CA THR A 172 19.40 -34.97 3.28
C THR A 172 19.17 -34.22 4.59
N ALA A 173 17.97 -33.67 4.80
CA ALA A 173 17.64 -32.88 5.98
C ALA A 173 17.85 -33.65 7.30
N VAL A 174 17.58 -34.96 7.32
CA VAL A 174 17.79 -35.83 8.49
C VAL A 174 19.26 -35.81 8.95
N ALA A 175 20.19 -36.05 8.02
CA ALA A 175 21.62 -36.07 8.33
C ALA A 175 22.16 -34.69 8.72
N LEU A 176 21.57 -33.62 8.18
CA LEU A 176 21.92 -32.26 8.58
C LEU A 176 21.43 -31.95 10.00
N MET A 177 20.22 -32.39 10.37
CA MET A 177 19.65 -32.13 11.69
C MET A 177 20.51 -32.64 12.83
N GLU A 178 21.16 -33.80 12.66
CA GLU A 178 22.10 -34.36 13.67
C GLU A 178 23.31 -33.46 13.91
N ARG A 179 23.65 -32.58 12.97
CA ARG A 179 24.79 -31.65 13.06
C ARG A 179 24.40 -30.27 13.54
N LEU A 180 23.11 -29.93 13.52
CA LEU A 180 22.60 -28.62 13.95
C LEU A 180 22.52 -28.56 15.48
N PRO A 181 22.62 -27.36 16.09
CA PRO A 181 22.55 -27.23 17.55
C PRO A 181 21.19 -27.69 18.10
N PRO A 182 21.17 -28.57 19.14
CA PRO A 182 19.93 -28.98 19.79
C PRO A 182 19.37 -27.80 20.58
N ARG A 183 18.18 -27.34 20.20
CA ARG A 183 17.54 -26.17 20.84
C ARG A 183 16.02 -26.14 20.61
N GLU A 184 15.30 -25.53 21.54
CA GLU A 184 13.91 -25.13 21.32
C GLU A 184 13.81 -23.77 20.62
N PRO A 185 12.76 -23.53 19.81
CA PRO A 185 12.58 -22.28 19.07
C PRO A 185 12.76 -21.04 19.96
N ASN A 186 13.37 -20.00 19.40
CA ASN A 186 13.74 -18.73 20.06
C ASN A 186 14.91 -18.80 21.07
N GLN A 187 15.39 -19.98 21.48
CA GLN A 187 16.47 -20.06 22.47
C GLN A 187 17.79 -19.46 21.97
N LEU A 188 18.19 -19.75 20.73
CA LEU A 188 19.47 -19.32 20.18
C LEU A 188 19.49 -17.80 20.00
N LEU A 189 18.43 -17.25 19.43
CA LEU A 189 18.32 -15.80 19.23
C LEU A 189 18.21 -15.04 20.55
N ALA A 190 17.42 -15.53 21.51
CA ALA A 190 17.28 -14.91 22.82
C ALA A 190 18.62 -14.89 23.58
N TYR A 191 19.31 -16.03 23.64
CA TYR A 191 20.60 -16.17 24.32
C TYR A 191 21.64 -15.17 23.80
N LEU A 192 21.74 -15.03 22.48
CA LEU A 192 22.66 -14.08 21.85
C LEU A 192 22.23 -12.63 22.12
N SER A 193 20.94 -12.33 21.92
CA SER A 193 20.40 -10.97 22.03
C SER A 193 20.56 -10.40 23.43
N GLU A 194 20.29 -11.19 24.48
CA GLU A 194 20.46 -10.76 25.87
C GLU A 194 21.91 -10.35 26.18
N ARG A 195 22.88 -11.14 25.72
CA ARG A 195 24.31 -10.83 25.87
C ARG A 195 24.74 -9.61 25.08
N LEU A 196 24.34 -9.51 23.81
CA LEU A 196 24.65 -8.34 22.98
C LEU A 196 24.13 -7.06 23.61
N ILE A 197 22.87 -7.04 24.05
CA ILE A 197 22.23 -5.83 24.61
C ILE A 197 22.79 -5.46 25.98
N SER A 198 23.26 -6.44 26.77
CA SER A 198 23.96 -6.16 28.02
C SER A 198 25.28 -5.40 27.79
N ALA A 199 25.98 -5.64 26.68
CA ALA A 199 27.29 -5.06 26.38
C ALA A 199 27.22 -3.80 25.53
N VAL A 200 26.32 -3.76 24.54
CA VAL A 200 26.25 -2.68 23.55
C VAL A 200 25.52 -1.46 24.12
N ARG A 201 26.06 -0.27 23.86
CA ARG A 201 25.38 1.01 24.11
C ARG A 201 25.30 1.83 22.84
N VAL A 202 24.14 2.44 22.59
CA VAL A 202 23.96 3.42 21.51
C VAL A 202 24.45 4.77 22.01
N LYS A 203 25.30 5.46 21.23
CA LYS A 203 25.73 6.81 21.58
C LYS A 203 24.57 7.79 21.42
N SER A 204 24.38 8.63 22.42
CA SER A 204 23.41 9.73 22.44
C SER A 204 24.10 10.99 22.99
N GLU A 205 23.55 12.16 22.72
CA GLU A 205 24.12 13.45 23.16
C GLU A 205 24.25 13.56 24.69
N ASP A 206 23.27 13.03 25.43
CA ASP A 206 23.27 13.10 26.89
C ASP A 206 24.07 11.97 27.55
N GLU A 207 23.72 10.70 27.29
CA GLU A 207 24.39 9.52 27.85
C GLU A 207 24.20 8.27 26.97
N PRO A 208 25.15 7.30 26.94
CA PRO A 208 24.99 6.05 26.22
C PRO A 208 23.80 5.24 26.74
N ARG A 209 22.84 4.90 25.86
CA ARG A 209 21.60 4.22 26.25
C ARG A 209 21.66 2.72 26.01
N GLN A 210 21.00 1.97 26.90
CA GLN A 210 20.65 0.58 26.64
C GLN A 210 19.61 0.53 25.50
N THR A 211 19.71 -0.48 24.65
CA THR A 211 18.86 -0.62 23.47
C THR A 211 18.23 -2.00 23.41
N SER A 212 17.19 -2.16 22.60
CA SER A 212 16.56 -3.44 22.28
C SER A 212 16.79 -3.79 20.81
N LEU A 213 16.38 -5.00 20.39
CA LEU A 213 16.46 -5.43 18.99
C LEU A 213 15.06 -5.50 18.40
N LYS A 214 14.91 -4.94 17.20
CA LYS A 214 13.64 -4.98 16.47
C LYS A 214 13.82 -5.58 15.08
N PHE A 215 13.32 -6.78 14.87
CA PHE A 215 13.45 -7.50 13.60
C PHE A 215 12.30 -7.15 12.65
N CYS A 216 12.62 -6.57 11.51
CA CYS A 216 11.67 -6.12 10.50
C CYS A 216 11.67 -7.09 9.32
N LEU A 217 10.74 -8.05 9.32
CA LEU A 217 10.56 -9.08 8.30
C LEU A 217 9.65 -8.56 7.18
N ASP A 218 10.17 -8.53 5.96
CA ASP A 218 9.47 -8.08 4.75
C ASP A 218 9.16 -9.24 3.79
N ASP A 219 8.17 -9.02 2.92
CA ASP A 219 7.65 -9.98 1.94
C ASP A 219 7.16 -11.31 2.54
N CYS A 220 6.55 -11.30 3.74
CA CYS A 220 6.09 -12.51 4.41
C CYS A 220 4.87 -13.19 3.75
N GLU A 221 4.26 -12.60 2.72
CA GLU A 221 3.21 -13.25 1.92
C GLU A 221 3.69 -14.50 1.17
N VAL A 222 5.00 -14.63 0.94
CA VAL A 222 5.60 -15.79 0.26
C VAL A 222 5.66 -17.04 1.14
N LEU A 223 5.37 -16.89 2.43
CA LEU A 223 5.48 -17.96 3.41
C LEU A 223 4.26 -18.88 3.38
N SER A 224 4.51 -20.18 3.43
CA SER A 224 3.44 -21.18 3.62
C SER A 224 2.72 -20.98 4.96
N GLU A 225 1.53 -21.57 5.11
CA GLU A 225 0.79 -21.50 6.37
C GLU A 225 1.58 -22.05 7.57
N VAL A 226 2.31 -23.16 7.38
CA VAL A 226 3.15 -23.78 8.40
C VAL A 226 4.33 -22.87 8.78
N GLN A 227 4.93 -22.17 7.81
CA GLN A 227 5.98 -21.18 8.05
C GLN A 227 5.44 -19.95 8.80
N ARG A 228 4.26 -19.44 8.41
CA ARG A 228 3.59 -18.32 9.11
C ARG A 228 3.25 -18.69 10.55
N ARG A 229 2.73 -19.90 10.79
CA ARG A 229 2.50 -20.44 12.14
C ARG A 229 3.79 -20.55 12.96
N SER A 230 4.91 -20.90 12.31
CA SER A 230 6.24 -20.90 12.96
C SER A 230 6.70 -19.50 13.36
N LEU A 231 6.55 -18.50 12.48
CA LEU A 231 6.86 -17.10 12.82
C LEU A 231 5.98 -16.58 13.95
N ASN A 232 4.68 -16.87 13.93
CA ASN A 232 3.78 -16.48 15.01
C ASN A 232 4.22 -17.04 16.37
N THR A 233 4.71 -18.28 16.36
CA THR A 233 5.26 -18.94 17.55
C THR A 233 6.50 -18.22 18.06
N LEU A 234 7.41 -17.81 17.18
CA LEU A 234 8.59 -17.00 17.56
C LEU A 234 8.17 -15.66 18.17
N VAL A 235 7.19 -14.96 17.59
CA VAL A 235 6.66 -13.71 18.15
C VAL A 235 6.11 -13.93 19.56
N ARG A 236 5.36 -15.02 19.77
CA ARG A 236 4.77 -15.36 21.08
C ARG A 236 5.83 -15.70 22.14
N LEU A 237 6.89 -16.38 21.75
CA LEU A 237 7.99 -16.77 22.63
C LEU A 237 8.94 -15.61 22.94
N SER A 238 8.99 -14.60 22.08
CA SER A 238 9.86 -13.45 22.24
C SER A 238 9.38 -12.53 23.37
N LYS A 239 10.34 -12.08 24.18
CA LYS A 239 10.14 -11.06 25.22
C LYS A 239 11.20 -9.99 25.04
N SER A 240 11.06 -8.88 25.76
CA SER A 240 12.15 -7.90 25.90
C SER A 240 13.46 -8.65 26.20
N PRO A 241 14.52 -8.45 25.41
CA PRO A 241 14.77 -7.27 24.57
C PRO A 241 14.49 -7.44 23.06
N ILE A 242 13.71 -8.43 22.64
CA ILE A 242 13.39 -8.70 21.23
C ILE A 242 11.96 -8.28 20.91
N SER A 243 11.76 -7.61 19.77
CA SER A 243 10.44 -7.33 19.19
C SER A 243 10.45 -7.49 17.66
N TRP A 244 9.25 -7.61 17.07
CA TRP A 244 9.10 -7.94 15.64
C TRP A 244 8.26 -6.92 14.88
N VAL A 245 8.57 -6.72 13.60
CA VAL A 245 7.65 -6.16 12.60
C VAL A 245 7.50 -7.19 11.49
N ILE A 246 6.28 -7.67 11.25
CA ILE A 246 6.00 -8.64 10.19
C ILE A 246 5.15 -7.96 9.11
N SER A 247 5.66 -7.87 7.89
CA SER A 247 5.04 -7.21 6.75
C SER A 247 4.57 -8.24 5.72
N SER A 248 3.31 -8.16 5.29
CA SER A 248 2.74 -9.04 4.26
C SER A 248 1.78 -8.29 3.33
N VAL A 249 1.67 -8.74 2.08
CA VAL A 249 0.59 -8.32 1.17
C VAL A 249 -0.74 -8.96 1.57
N GLY A 250 -1.85 -8.24 1.31
CA GLY A 250 -3.21 -8.75 1.50
C GLY A 250 -3.87 -8.23 2.78
N GLU A 251 -4.89 -8.95 3.22
CA GLU A 251 -5.55 -8.73 4.51
C GLU A 251 -4.87 -9.55 5.60
N ALA A 252 -5.15 -9.20 6.85
CA ALA A 252 -4.81 -10.01 8.02
C ALA A 252 -5.65 -11.30 8.02
N ALA A 253 -5.48 -12.18 7.02
CA ALA A 253 -5.97 -13.54 7.12
C ALA A 253 -5.39 -14.11 8.43
N GLU A 254 -6.28 -14.62 9.30
CA GLU A 254 -6.06 -14.92 10.73
C GLU A 254 -4.77 -15.72 11.00
N ALA A 255 -3.63 -15.04 11.03
CA ALA A 255 -2.34 -15.59 11.42
C ALA A 255 -2.18 -15.40 12.93
N SER A 256 -3.11 -15.93 13.72
CA SER A 256 -2.99 -16.00 15.18
C SER A 256 -2.47 -17.36 15.64
N GLU A 257 -2.57 -18.39 14.80
CA GLU A 257 -2.16 -19.73 15.15
C GLU A 257 -0.67 -19.83 15.46
N THR A 258 -0.36 -20.61 16.49
CA THR A 258 1.01 -20.94 16.92
C THR A 258 1.14 -22.45 17.08
N PHE A 259 2.37 -22.95 17.20
CA PHE A 259 2.66 -24.34 17.56
C PHE A 259 2.52 -24.60 19.07
N LEU A 260 2.20 -23.58 19.87
CA LEU A 260 1.92 -23.73 21.29
C LEU A 260 0.43 -24.09 21.46
N GLU A 261 0.16 -25.25 22.04
CA GLU A 261 -1.21 -25.73 22.25
C GLU A 261 -2.04 -24.72 23.04
N ALA A 262 -3.23 -24.41 22.51
CA ALA A 262 -4.19 -23.46 23.08
C ALA A 262 -3.65 -22.04 23.36
N GLN A 263 -2.56 -21.63 22.69
CA GLN A 263 -1.96 -20.30 22.88
C GLN A 263 -1.83 -19.54 21.54
N PRO A 264 -2.95 -19.01 20.99
CA PRO A 264 -2.89 -18.14 19.84
C PRO A 264 -2.25 -16.78 20.19
N LEU A 265 -1.73 -16.09 19.19
CA LEU A 265 -1.30 -14.71 19.34
C LEU A 265 -2.51 -13.80 19.60
N THR A 266 -2.42 -13.01 20.64
CA THR A 266 -3.44 -12.04 21.06
C THR A 266 -2.99 -10.60 20.82
N ASP A 267 -3.89 -9.65 21.09
CA ASP A 267 -3.55 -8.23 21.12
C ASP A 267 -2.56 -7.88 22.24
N ALA A 268 -2.34 -8.74 23.24
CA ALA A 268 -1.28 -8.54 24.22
C ALA A 268 0.12 -8.73 23.59
N ASP A 269 0.23 -9.66 22.63
CA ASP A 269 1.49 -10.05 21.99
C ASP A 269 1.89 -9.12 20.84
N ARG A 270 0.90 -8.65 20.08
CA ARG A 270 1.13 -7.86 18.87
C ARG A 270 0.09 -6.77 18.62
N LEU A 271 0.45 -5.80 17.79
CA LEU A 271 -0.49 -4.86 17.17
C LEU A 271 -0.69 -5.23 15.71
N VAL A 272 -1.93 -5.17 15.22
CA VAL A 272 -2.23 -5.36 13.78
C VAL A 272 -2.56 -4.01 13.16
N ARG A 273 -1.96 -3.73 12.00
CA ARG A 273 -2.14 -2.47 11.25
C ARG A 273 -2.33 -2.74 9.76
N SER A 274 -3.40 -2.20 9.19
CA SER A 274 -3.62 -2.17 7.74
C SER A 274 -3.21 -0.80 7.19
N LEU A 275 -2.30 -0.78 6.22
CA LEU A 275 -1.96 0.42 5.45
C LEU A 275 -3.01 0.75 4.38
N ASN A 276 -3.93 -0.18 4.09
CA ASN A 276 -5.04 0.06 3.18
C ASN A 276 -6.15 0.88 3.86
N ASP A 277 -6.23 0.86 5.20
CA ASP A 277 -7.28 1.52 5.98
C ASP A 277 -7.00 3.02 6.25
N ARG A 278 -5.92 3.56 5.67
CA ARG A 278 -5.59 4.98 5.76
C ARG A 278 -6.69 5.80 5.13
N ASN A 279 -7.10 6.87 5.81
CA ASN A 279 -8.03 7.83 5.23
C ASN A 279 -7.33 8.67 4.14
N ASP A 280 -8.12 9.31 3.27
CA ASP A 280 -7.60 10.11 2.14
C ASP A 280 -6.68 11.25 2.59
N LYS A 281 -6.90 11.81 3.78
CA LYS A 281 -6.08 12.90 4.33
C LYS A 281 -4.69 12.40 4.74
N ASP A 282 -4.62 11.29 5.48
CA ASP A 282 -3.37 10.67 5.91
C ASP A 282 -2.54 10.25 4.68
N PHE A 283 -3.21 9.72 3.64
CA PHE A 283 -2.54 9.35 2.40
C PHE A 283 -2.08 10.56 1.59
N PHE A 284 -2.86 11.66 1.56
CA PHE A 284 -2.45 12.93 0.97
C PHE A 284 -1.19 13.49 1.65
N GLU A 285 -1.16 13.53 2.98
CA GLU A 285 -0.01 14.01 3.76
C GLU A 285 1.26 13.18 3.50
N LEU A 286 1.10 11.86 3.34
CA LEU A 286 2.21 10.99 2.92
C LEU A 286 2.69 11.36 1.51
N CYS A 287 1.78 11.48 0.54
CA CYS A 287 2.14 11.83 -0.83
C CYS A 287 2.86 13.19 -0.91
N GLN A 288 2.35 14.19 -0.17
CA GLN A 288 2.94 15.52 -0.01
C GLN A 288 4.37 15.44 0.54
N SER A 289 4.56 14.65 1.60
CA SER A 289 5.89 14.47 2.20
C SER A 289 6.86 13.76 1.26
N VAL A 290 6.41 12.70 0.58
CA VAL A 290 7.26 11.89 -0.30
C VAL A 290 7.70 12.70 -1.53
N ILE A 291 6.79 13.41 -2.19
CA ILE A 291 7.15 14.18 -3.39
C ILE A 291 8.12 15.32 -3.03
N SER A 292 7.85 16.04 -1.95
CA SER A 292 8.67 17.20 -1.55
C SER A 292 10.08 16.76 -1.15
N LEU A 293 10.21 15.69 -0.34
CA LEU A 293 11.52 15.14 0.01
C LEU A 293 12.27 14.62 -1.23
N ARG A 294 11.59 13.90 -2.13
CA ARG A 294 12.23 13.42 -3.36
C ARG A 294 12.75 14.56 -4.22
N LEU A 295 11.97 15.63 -4.38
CA LEU A 295 12.39 16.81 -5.14
C LEU A 295 13.55 17.54 -4.42
N TYR A 296 13.48 17.71 -3.10
CA TYR A 296 14.55 18.33 -2.30
C TYR A 296 15.89 17.61 -2.48
N PHE A 297 15.90 16.28 -2.34
CA PHE A 297 17.12 15.49 -2.46
C PHE A 297 17.58 15.30 -3.90
N ALA A 298 16.69 15.46 -4.88
CA ALA A 298 17.06 15.44 -6.28
C ALA A 298 17.74 16.74 -6.75
N LEU A 299 17.61 17.84 -5.99
CA LEU A 299 18.35 19.09 -6.26
C LEU A 299 19.82 19.01 -5.77
N PRO A 300 20.75 19.69 -6.48
CA PRO A 300 22.10 19.97 -5.98
C PRO A 300 22.07 20.69 -4.62
N VAL A 301 23.07 20.43 -3.77
CA VAL A 301 23.11 20.95 -2.40
C VAL A 301 23.05 22.47 -2.37
N GLU A 302 23.68 23.13 -3.34
CA GLU A 302 23.74 24.59 -3.47
C GLU A 302 22.40 25.23 -3.82
N GLN A 303 21.47 24.44 -4.37
CA GLN A 303 20.14 24.87 -4.79
C GLN A 303 19.03 24.43 -3.82
N ARG A 304 19.40 23.69 -2.76
CA ARG A 304 18.44 23.28 -1.75
C ARG A 304 18.05 24.49 -0.90
N PRO A 305 16.75 24.66 -0.59
CA PRO A 305 16.31 25.56 0.47
C PRO A 305 17.13 25.31 1.75
N ASP A 306 17.41 26.39 2.50
CA ASP A 306 18.15 26.28 3.75
C ASP A 306 17.47 25.26 4.67
N ARG A 307 18.24 24.51 5.45
CA ARG A 307 17.74 23.44 6.33
C ARG A 307 16.79 23.95 7.42
N SER A 308 16.77 25.26 7.65
CA SER A 308 15.82 25.95 8.53
C SER A 308 14.41 26.06 7.93
N GLU A 309 14.26 25.95 6.61
CA GLU A 309 12.98 25.92 5.92
C GLU A 309 12.45 24.47 5.84
N ASP A 310 11.14 24.28 6.10
CA ASP A 310 10.51 22.96 6.06
C ASP A 310 10.61 22.36 4.64
N PRO A 311 11.33 21.25 4.42
CA PRO A 311 11.46 20.62 3.10
C PRO A 311 10.10 20.22 2.50
N ILE A 312 9.05 20.09 3.31
CA ILE A 312 7.68 19.77 2.87
C ILE A 312 7.05 20.94 2.11
N ALA A 313 7.43 22.18 2.42
CA ALA A 313 6.92 23.39 1.76
C ALA A 313 7.48 23.60 0.34
N MET A 314 8.47 22.79 -0.06
CA MET A 314 9.12 22.91 -1.37
C MET A 314 8.14 22.67 -2.54
N PHE A 315 7.23 21.70 -2.42
CA PHE A 315 6.30 21.35 -3.48
C PHE A 315 4.91 21.05 -2.93
N GLU A 316 4.08 22.08 -2.73
CA GLU A 316 2.71 21.91 -2.24
C GLU A 316 1.77 21.34 -3.31
N LEU A 317 1.37 20.07 -3.18
CA LEU A 317 0.52 19.36 -4.15
C LEU A 317 -0.77 20.12 -4.46
N GLY A 318 -1.41 20.67 -3.43
CA GLY A 318 -2.65 21.45 -3.57
C GLY A 318 -2.47 22.67 -4.47
N GLU A 319 -1.38 23.42 -4.30
CA GLU A 319 -1.11 24.61 -5.13
C GLU A 319 -0.64 24.25 -6.53
N ARG A 320 0.22 23.23 -6.66
CA ARG A 320 0.87 22.87 -7.93
C ARG A 320 -0.06 22.12 -8.87
N LEU A 321 -0.92 21.26 -8.35
CA LEU A 321 -1.88 20.51 -9.15
C LEU A 321 -3.26 21.18 -9.17
N GLY A 322 -3.58 21.96 -8.13
CA GLY A 322 -4.92 22.48 -7.88
C GLY A 322 -5.86 21.41 -7.32
N GLU A 323 -7.08 21.81 -6.96
CA GLU A 323 -8.16 20.90 -6.62
C GLU A 323 -9.21 20.88 -7.74
N ALA A 324 -9.62 19.68 -8.16
CA ALA A 324 -10.66 19.53 -9.17
C ALA A 324 -12.00 19.19 -8.53
N SER A 325 -12.96 20.10 -8.64
CA SER A 325 -14.37 19.78 -8.39
C SER A 325 -14.97 19.09 -9.61
N VAL A 326 -15.99 18.24 -9.44
CA VAL A 326 -16.68 17.63 -10.57
C VAL A 326 -17.25 18.69 -11.52
N ASN A 327 -17.72 19.82 -10.99
CA ASN A 327 -18.17 20.95 -11.82
C ASN A 327 -17.04 21.54 -12.67
N SER A 328 -15.80 21.61 -12.16
CA SER A 328 -14.63 22.03 -12.96
C SER A 328 -14.28 21.01 -14.06
N LEU A 329 -14.41 19.71 -13.79
CA LEU A 329 -14.21 18.65 -14.79
C LEU A 329 -15.27 18.75 -15.90
N ILE A 330 -16.55 18.89 -15.53
CA ILE A 330 -17.64 19.07 -16.49
C ILE A 330 -17.47 20.35 -17.29
N GLN A 331 -17.05 21.46 -16.68
CA GLN A 331 -16.79 22.71 -17.41
C GLN A 331 -15.75 22.50 -18.53
N GLN A 332 -14.65 21.81 -18.23
CA GLN A 332 -13.63 21.49 -19.23
C GLN A 332 -14.16 20.55 -20.32
N LEU A 333 -15.05 19.62 -19.95
CA LEU A 333 -15.71 18.72 -20.88
C LEU A 333 -16.66 19.47 -21.84
N LEU A 334 -17.48 20.38 -21.31
CA LEU A 334 -18.44 21.18 -22.08
C LEU A 334 -17.73 22.13 -23.05
N ARG A 335 -16.62 22.77 -22.64
CA ARG A 335 -15.80 23.63 -23.51
C ARG A 335 -15.29 22.92 -24.77
N ARG A 336 -15.13 21.59 -24.72
CA ARG A 336 -14.66 20.77 -25.85
C ARG A 336 -15.82 20.27 -26.73
N SER A 337 -17.07 20.40 -26.28
CA SER A 337 -18.25 19.88 -26.97
C SER A 337 -19.02 20.98 -27.71
N LYS A 338 -19.52 20.67 -28.90
CA LYS A 338 -20.43 21.54 -29.67
C LYS A 338 -21.87 21.01 -29.71
N SER A 339 -22.18 19.96 -28.94
CA SER A 339 -23.50 19.32 -29.02
C SER A 339 -24.62 20.22 -28.48
N PRO A 340 -25.87 20.05 -28.95
CA PRO A 340 -27.02 20.74 -28.37
C PRO A 340 -27.20 20.45 -26.88
N ALA A 341 -26.96 19.20 -26.46
CA ALA A 341 -27.03 18.79 -25.06
C ALA A 341 -26.04 19.57 -24.19
N ALA A 342 -24.81 19.83 -24.66
CA ALA A 342 -23.83 20.61 -23.91
C ALA A 342 -24.33 22.04 -23.62
N ARG A 343 -24.98 22.68 -24.60
CA ARG A 343 -25.58 24.01 -24.42
C ARG A 343 -26.71 24.00 -23.40
N LEU A 344 -27.59 22.99 -23.45
CA LEU A 344 -28.66 22.83 -22.46
C LEU A 344 -28.10 22.71 -21.04
N VAL A 345 -27.00 21.95 -20.86
CA VAL A 345 -26.35 21.83 -19.55
C VAL A 345 -25.76 23.16 -19.09
N GLU A 346 -25.11 23.92 -19.99
CA GLU A 346 -24.58 25.25 -19.66
C GLU A 346 -25.67 26.25 -19.28
N GLU A 347 -26.78 26.27 -20.04
CA GLU A 347 -27.94 27.12 -19.76
C GLU A 347 -28.59 26.75 -18.43
N GLY A 348 -28.84 25.45 -18.19
CA GLY A 348 -29.42 24.96 -16.94
C GLY A 348 -28.55 25.28 -15.73
N ALA A 349 -27.23 25.11 -15.83
CA ALA A 349 -26.31 25.44 -14.74
C ALA A 349 -26.30 26.95 -14.41
N LYS A 350 -26.29 27.82 -15.44
CA LYS A 350 -26.36 29.27 -15.27
C LYS A 350 -27.68 29.71 -14.65
N GLU A 351 -28.80 29.12 -15.09
CA GLU A 351 -30.12 29.43 -14.55
C GLU A 351 -30.26 28.98 -13.09
N LEU A 352 -29.80 27.76 -12.76
CA LEU A 352 -29.77 27.27 -11.39
C LEU A 352 -28.91 28.17 -10.49
N HIS A 353 -27.72 28.55 -10.95
CA HIS A 353 -26.82 29.44 -10.21
C HIS A 353 -27.47 30.81 -9.94
N ARG A 354 -28.11 31.40 -10.95
CA ARG A 354 -28.87 32.65 -10.82
C ARG A 354 -30.03 32.51 -9.84
N ALA A 355 -30.77 31.40 -9.89
CA ALA A 355 -31.89 31.14 -9.00
C ALA A 355 -31.44 31.01 -7.53
N ILE A 356 -30.35 30.28 -7.28
CA ILE A 356 -29.74 30.17 -5.94
C ILE A 356 -29.34 31.55 -5.40
N GLY A 357 -28.72 32.39 -6.23
CA GLY A 357 -28.37 33.77 -5.86
C GLY A 357 -29.58 34.66 -5.50
N LYS A 358 -30.79 34.35 -5.98
CA LYS A 358 -32.03 35.06 -5.61
C LYS A 358 -32.60 34.59 -4.26
N VAL A 359 -32.41 33.30 -3.91
CA VAL A 359 -32.82 32.73 -2.61
C VAL A 359 -31.98 33.28 -1.45
N HIS A 360 -30.78 33.80 -1.75
CA HIS A 360 -29.80 34.41 -0.84
C HIS A 360 -30.33 35.41 0.21
N ARG A 361 -31.52 36.00 0.02
CA ARG A 361 -32.04 37.02 0.95
C ARG A 361 -32.39 36.47 2.35
N SER A 362 -32.37 35.15 2.58
CA SER A 362 -32.75 34.55 3.87
C SER A 362 -31.90 33.37 4.37
N ILE A 363 -30.94 32.83 3.57
CA ILE A 363 -30.14 31.65 3.94
C ILE A 363 -28.67 31.87 3.52
N PRO A 364 -27.67 31.57 4.39
CA PRO A 364 -26.26 31.62 4.01
C PRO A 364 -25.96 30.68 2.84
N ILE A 365 -25.35 31.20 1.77
CA ILE A 365 -24.98 30.39 0.61
C ILE A 365 -23.63 29.70 0.85
N PRO A 366 -23.52 28.37 0.64
CA PRO A 366 -22.23 27.67 0.65
C PRO A 366 -21.24 28.25 -0.37
N ARG A 367 -19.95 28.33 -0.01
CA ARG A 367 -18.87 28.91 -0.87
C ARG A 367 -18.85 28.41 -2.33
N ARG A 368 -19.28 27.18 -2.60
CA ARG A 368 -19.35 26.60 -3.96
C ARG A 368 -20.45 27.16 -4.87
N TYR A 369 -21.36 27.97 -4.34
CA TYR A 369 -22.45 28.59 -5.09
C TYR A 369 -22.35 30.13 -5.08
N THR A 370 -21.20 30.69 -4.68
CA THR A 370 -20.93 32.13 -4.81
C THR A 370 -20.77 32.52 -6.27
N SER A 371 -20.89 33.82 -6.59
CA SER A 371 -20.80 34.34 -7.96
C SER A 371 -19.50 33.97 -8.68
N ASP A 372 -18.42 33.81 -7.92
CA ASP A 372 -17.07 33.55 -8.47
C ASP A 372 -16.79 32.04 -8.60
N ALA A 373 -17.70 31.19 -8.13
CA ALA A 373 -17.56 29.74 -8.19
C ALA A 373 -17.92 29.19 -9.59
N VAL A 374 -17.38 28.00 -9.90
CA VAL A 374 -17.78 27.26 -11.10
C VAL A 374 -19.28 26.95 -11.04
N PRO A 375 -20.05 27.18 -12.12
CA PRO A 375 -21.48 26.88 -12.14
C PRO A 375 -21.80 25.43 -11.71
N PRO A 376 -22.99 25.20 -11.12
CA PRO A 376 -23.42 23.90 -10.58
C PRO A 376 -23.84 22.93 -11.70
N TYR A 377 -22.89 22.56 -12.56
CA TYR A 377 -23.13 21.76 -13.75
C TYR A 377 -23.67 20.36 -13.47
N TYR A 378 -23.08 19.61 -12.54
CA TYR A 378 -23.53 18.24 -12.24
C TYR A 378 -24.89 18.26 -11.56
N GLU A 379 -25.16 19.24 -10.68
CA GLU A 379 -26.45 19.40 -10.04
C GLU A 379 -27.51 19.71 -11.10
N ALA A 380 -27.24 20.67 -11.97
CA ALA A 380 -28.16 21.04 -13.02
C ALA A 380 -28.45 19.85 -13.94
N TYR A 381 -27.40 19.15 -14.40
CA TYR A 381 -27.55 17.98 -15.24
C TYR A 381 -28.43 16.91 -14.59
N LEU A 382 -28.14 16.56 -13.34
CA LEU A 382 -28.89 15.56 -12.59
C LEU A 382 -30.37 15.95 -12.40
N LEU A 383 -30.64 17.22 -12.06
CA LEU A 383 -32.00 17.74 -11.86
C LEU A 383 -32.82 17.76 -13.16
N MET A 384 -32.16 17.95 -14.31
CA MET A 384 -32.82 17.85 -15.60
C MET A 384 -33.26 16.42 -15.92
N HIS A 385 -32.55 15.41 -15.40
CA HIS A 385 -32.94 14.00 -15.51
C HIS A 385 -33.93 13.54 -14.43
N TRP A 386 -34.02 14.24 -13.30
CA TRP A 386 -34.81 13.80 -12.14
C TRP A 386 -36.33 14.02 -12.34
N GLN A 387 -37.13 13.01 -11.99
CA GLN A 387 -38.59 13.03 -12.13
C GLN A 387 -39.34 13.38 -10.83
N GLY A 388 -38.64 13.66 -9.74
CA GLY A 388 -39.24 14.11 -8.46
C GLY A 388 -39.47 12.99 -7.44
N THR A 389 -39.31 11.72 -7.81
CA THR A 389 -39.27 10.57 -6.90
C THR A 389 -37.85 10.04 -6.74
N GLU A 390 -37.55 9.47 -5.58
CA GLU A 390 -36.21 8.94 -5.30
C GLU A 390 -35.83 7.88 -6.35
N ASN A 391 -34.60 8.01 -6.89
CA ASN A 391 -34.04 7.10 -7.90
C ASN A 391 -34.78 7.01 -9.24
N THR A 392 -35.73 7.90 -9.51
CA THR A 392 -36.47 7.92 -10.78
C THR A 392 -35.90 8.98 -11.71
N PHE A 393 -35.28 8.52 -12.81
CA PHE A 393 -34.62 9.37 -13.79
C PHE A 393 -35.08 9.03 -15.21
N LYS A 394 -35.17 10.04 -16.06
CA LYS A 394 -35.29 9.86 -17.51
C LYS A 394 -33.91 9.82 -18.17
N THR A 395 -33.85 9.36 -19.41
CA THR A 395 -32.60 9.19 -20.17
C THR A 395 -32.21 10.41 -21.02
N GLU A 396 -33.15 11.32 -21.30
CA GLU A 396 -32.92 12.47 -22.18
C GLU A 396 -33.34 13.80 -21.55
N ILE A 397 -32.64 14.88 -21.92
CA ILE A 397 -32.92 16.25 -21.47
C ILE A 397 -33.41 17.14 -22.62
N GLY A 398 -34.23 18.13 -22.32
CA GLY A 398 -34.72 19.11 -23.27
C GLY A 398 -34.93 20.50 -22.66
N GLN A 399 -35.38 21.47 -23.47
CA GLN A 399 -35.52 22.87 -23.04
C GLN A 399 -36.52 23.06 -21.88
N ALA A 400 -37.54 22.20 -21.79
CA ALA A 400 -38.52 22.25 -20.70
C ALA A 400 -37.87 21.99 -19.33
N ASP A 401 -36.84 21.14 -19.29
CA ASP A 401 -36.13 20.81 -18.05
C ASP A 401 -35.27 21.97 -17.54
N VAL A 402 -34.64 22.69 -18.48
CA VAL A 402 -33.88 23.92 -18.18
C VAL A 402 -34.79 24.94 -17.49
N LYS A 403 -36.01 25.13 -17.99
CA LYS A 403 -36.99 26.07 -17.40
C LYS A 403 -37.43 25.68 -15.99
N ARG A 404 -37.51 24.37 -15.71
CA ARG A 404 -37.94 23.83 -14.40
C ARG A 404 -36.85 23.97 -13.33
N ILE A 405 -35.58 24.09 -13.73
CA ILE A 405 -34.44 23.96 -12.82
C ILE A 405 -34.40 25.00 -11.70
N ALA A 406 -34.87 26.22 -11.98
CA ALA A 406 -34.94 27.31 -11.02
C ALA A 406 -35.83 26.99 -9.81
N ALA A 407 -36.83 26.12 -9.99
CA ALA A 407 -37.74 25.70 -8.91
C ALA A 407 -37.03 24.88 -7.82
N PHE A 408 -35.89 24.26 -8.13
CA PHE A 408 -35.13 23.44 -7.18
C PHE A 408 -34.09 24.24 -6.38
N ALA A 409 -33.94 25.55 -6.62
CA ALA A 409 -32.88 26.35 -6.01
C ALA A 409 -32.89 26.33 -4.47
N SER A 410 -34.07 26.38 -3.84
CA SER A 410 -34.20 26.26 -2.38
C SER A 410 -33.85 24.86 -1.87
N GLN A 411 -34.26 23.81 -2.58
CA GLN A 411 -33.95 22.42 -2.22
C GLN A 411 -32.45 22.13 -2.33
N VAL A 412 -31.75 22.69 -3.32
CA VAL A 412 -30.28 22.52 -3.46
C VAL A 412 -29.50 23.06 -2.26
N LEU A 413 -30.07 24.05 -1.55
CA LEU A 413 -29.50 24.61 -0.33
C LEU A 413 -29.83 23.79 0.93
N ASP A 414 -30.79 22.87 0.87
CA ASP A 414 -31.04 21.92 1.96
C ASP A 414 -29.90 20.90 2.06
N ASP A 415 -29.38 20.69 3.26
CA ASP A 415 -28.20 19.85 3.50
C ASP A 415 -28.43 18.38 3.10
N SER A 416 -29.62 17.85 3.34
CA SER A 416 -29.96 16.46 3.05
C SER A 416 -30.06 16.22 1.55
N PHE A 417 -30.74 17.11 0.84
CA PHE A 417 -30.87 17.05 -0.62
C PHE A 417 -29.53 17.30 -1.29
N ASN A 418 -28.73 18.23 -0.76
CA ASN A 418 -27.40 18.47 -1.27
C ASN A 418 -26.47 17.26 -1.07
N ALA A 419 -26.53 16.59 0.08
CA ALA A 419 -25.80 15.35 0.30
C ALA A 419 -26.22 14.27 -0.71
N TRP A 420 -27.51 14.17 -1.02
CA TRP A 420 -28.04 13.27 -2.05
C TRP A 420 -27.49 13.59 -3.45
N LEU A 421 -27.44 14.87 -3.85
CA LEU A 421 -26.82 15.32 -5.11
C LEU A 421 -25.33 14.96 -5.15
N ARG A 422 -24.58 15.22 -4.08
CA ARG A 422 -23.13 14.96 -4.00
C ARG A 422 -22.77 13.49 -4.18
N ARG A 423 -23.62 12.55 -3.75
CA ARG A 423 -23.40 11.12 -3.98
C ARG A 423 -23.48 10.74 -5.46
N LYS A 424 -24.12 11.56 -6.29
CA LYS A 424 -24.41 11.29 -7.71
C LYS A 424 -23.51 12.06 -8.68
N GLN A 425 -22.60 12.90 -8.18
CA GLN A 425 -21.77 13.77 -9.00
C GLN A 425 -20.92 13.02 -10.05
N LEU A 426 -20.31 11.88 -9.70
CA LEU A 426 -19.46 11.13 -10.63
C LEU A 426 -20.28 10.37 -11.67
N GLY A 427 -21.42 9.81 -11.27
CA GLY A 427 -22.39 9.26 -12.22
C GLY A 427 -22.82 10.32 -13.25
N SER A 428 -23.08 11.55 -12.80
CA SER A 428 -23.37 12.69 -13.69
C SER A 428 -22.23 13.02 -14.64
N LEU A 429 -20.98 13.04 -14.17
CA LEU A 429 -19.82 13.28 -15.01
C LEU A 429 -19.67 12.21 -16.10
N LEU A 430 -19.74 10.93 -15.73
CA LEU A 430 -19.55 9.81 -16.65
C LEU A 430 -20.71 9.68 -17.64
N HIS A 431 -21.95 9.79 -17.16
CA HIS A 431 -23.14 9.78 -18.02
C HIS A 431 -23.10 10.94 -19.03
N LEU A 432 -22.73 12.14 -18.58
CA LEU A 432 -22.58 13.29 -19.47
C LEU A 432 -21.45 13.07 -20.50
N ALA A 433 -20.30 12.58 -20.06
CA ALA A 433 -19.17 12.28 -20.94
C ALA A 433 -19.57 11.31 -22.06
N GLN A 434 -20.27 10.23 -21.70
CA GLN A 434 -20.73 9.21 -22.64
C GLN A 434 -21.86 9.73 -23.55
N SER A 435 -22.80 10.51 -23.02
CA SER A 435 -23.84 11.19 -23.79
C SER A 435 -23.25 12.13 -24.84
N LEU A 436 -22.12 12.75 -24.53
CA LEU A 436 -21.37 13.63 -25.43
C LEU A 436 -20.36 12.88 -26.32
N ARG A 437 -20.30 11.54 -26.22
CA ARG A 437 -19.37 10.66 -26.96
C ARG A 437 -17.91 11.06 -26.76
N MET A 438 -17.58 11.51 -25.57
CA MET A 438 -16.22 11.90 -25.21
C MET A 438 -15.36 10.66 -24.98
N ARG A 439 -14.33 10.47 -25.80
CA ARG A 439 -13.37 9.36 -25.63
C ARG A 439 -12.49 9.50 -24.39
N LYS A 440 -12.28 10.72 -23.90
CA LYS A 440 -11.43 11.01 -22.75
C LYS A 440 -12.10 12.04 -21.85
N VAL A 441 -12.35 11.64 -20.61
CA VAL A 441 -12.78 12.56 -19.54
C VAL A 441 -11.57 13.41 -19.14
N PRO A 442 -11.71 14.75 -19.07
CA PRO A 442 -10.63 15.60 -18.57
C PRO A 442 -10.50 15.37 -17.06
N LEU A 443 -9.37 14.80 -16.64
CA LEU A 443 -9.06 14.52 -15.24
C LEU A 443 -7.84 15.36 -14.84
N PHE A 444 -7.87 16.01 -13.68
CA PHE A 444 -6.77 16.83 -13.17
C PHE A 444 -6.95 17.08 -11.67
N GLY A 445 -5.99 17.74 -11.04
CA GLY A 445 -6.03 18.10 -9.63
C GLY A 445 -5.48 17.01 -8.71
N SER A 446 -4.97 17.46 -7.56
CA SER A 446 -4.34 16.60 -6.55
C SER A 446 -5.31 15.53 -6.04
N ASN A 447 -6.55 15.90 -5.72
CA ASN A 447 -7.59 15.00 -5.26
C ASN A 447 -7.89 13.86 -6.25
N THR A 448 -7.87 14.14 -7.57
CA THR A 448 -8.05 13.10 -8.60
C THR A 448 -6.86 12.16 -8.65
N ILE A 449 -5.64 12.70 -8.66
CA ILE A 449 -4.39 11.90 -8.70
C ILE A 449 -4.27 11.00 -7.47
N ILE A 450 -4.57 11.54 -6.28
CA ILE A 450 -4.56 10.80 -5.01
C ILE A 450 -5.61 9.68 -5.03
N SER A 451 -6.82 9.95 -5.53
CA SER A 451 -7.87 8.93 -5.67
C SER A 451 -7.45 7.80 -6.62
N LEU A 452 -6.83 8.13 -7.76
CA LEU A 452 -6.34 7.15 -8.74
C LEU A 452 -5.19 6.29 -8.20
N ALA A 453 -4.37 6.84 -7.32
CA ALA A 453 -3.29 6.14 -6.66
C ALA A 453 -3.78 5.08 -5.65
N ASP A 454 -5.06 5.13 -5.23
CA ASP A 454 -5.72 4.03 -4.49
C ASP A 454 -4.92 3.52 -3.27
N SER A 455 -4.41 4.46 -2.46
CA SER A 455 -3.56 4.22 -1.29
C SER A 455 -2.20 3.55 -1.58
N SER A 456 -1.75 3.55 -2.84
CA SER A 456 -0.43 3.10 -3.29
C SER A 456 0.47 4.30 -3.61
N ILE A 457 1.54 4.48 -2.82
CA ILE A 457 2.52 5.54 -3.05
C ILE A 457 3.30 5.31 -4.36
N ARG A 458 3.45 4.04 -4.77
CA ARG A 458 4.05 3.69 -6.06
C ARG A 458 3.23 4.26 -7.22
N ASP A 459 1.92 3.99 -7.23
CA ASP A 459 1.03 4.47 -8.29
C ASP A 459 0.96 6.01 -8.32
N PHE A 460 0.95 6.65 -7.15
CA PHE A 460 1.08 8.11 -7.05
C PHE A 460 2.36 8.62 -7.72
N LEU A 461 3.51 8.02 -7.40
CA LEU A 461 4.80 8.45 -7.95
C LEU A 461 4.91 8.21 -9.46
N GLU A 462 4.33 7.12 -9.97
CA GLU A 462 4.29 6.85 -11.41
C GLU A 462 3.41 7.87 -12.14
N ILE A 463 2.26 8.24 -11.59
CA ILE A 463 1.44 9.33 -12.15
C ILE A 463 2.20 10.66 -12.11
N MET A 464 2.90 10.96 -11.01
CA MET A 464 3.69 12.19 -10.88
C MET A 464 4.90 12.23 -11.81
N ALA A 465 5.54 11.08 -12.07
CA ALA A 465 6.62 10.98 -13.05
C ALA A 465 6.12 11.35 -14.44
N GLU A 466 4.96 10.84 -14.83
CA GLU A 466 4.36 11.18 -16.12
C GLU A 466 3.96 12.67 -16.19
N VAL A 467 3.48 13.25 -15.09
CA VAL A 467 3.22 14.71 -15.01
C VAL A 467 4.51 15.51 -15.21
N PHE A 468 5.61 15.07 -14.60
CA PHE A 468 6.92 15.69 -14.75
C PHE A 468 7.44 15.58 -16.20
N ASP A 469 7.31 14.42 -16.84
CA ASP A 469 7.75 14.20 -18.22
C ASP A 469 7.01 15.10 -19.21
N ARG A 470 5.69 15.30 -19.01
CA ARG A 470 4.90 16.27 -19.80
C ARG A 470 5.36 17.71 -19.57
N PHE A 471 5.63 18.08 -18.32
CA PHE A 471 6.17 19.39 -17.98
C PHE A 471 7.52 19.64 -18.65
N GLN A 472 8.43 18.68 -18.57
CA GLN A 472 9.76 18.75 -19.18
C GLN A 472 9.66 18.93 -20.70
N THR A 473 8.85 18.12 -21.37
CA THR A 473 8.63 18.19 -22.83
C THR A 473 8.09 19.55 -23.26
N SER A 474 7.15 20.12 -22.50
CA SER A 474 6.52 21.41 -22.82
C SER A 474 7.45 22.62 -22.64
N THR A 475 8.40 22.54 -21.69
CA THR A 475 9.29 23.66 -21.35
C THR A 475 10.61 23.65 -22.13
N GLN A 476 10.77 22.76 -23.12
CA GLN A 476 11.99 22.54 -23.91
C GLN A 476 13.28 22.48 -23.05
N GLY A 477 13.16 22.06 -21.78
CA GLY A 477 14.30 21.86 -20.91
C GLY A 477 14.73 20.42 -20.90
N SER A 478 16.02 20.13 -21.06
CA SER A 478 16.57 18.80 -20.83
C SER A 478 17.17 18.69 -19.43
N GLY A 479 16.84 17.63 -18.69
CA GLY A 479 17.57 17.22 -17.49
C GLY A 479 17.37 18.13 -16.27
N LYS A 480 18.48 18.47 -15.60
CA LYS A 480 18.48 19.10 -14.26
C LYS A 480 17.73 20.43 -14.18
N GLY A 481 17.79 21.27 -15.22
CA GLY A 481 17.08 22.55 -15.23
C GLY A 481 15.55 22.41 -15.30
N ALA A 482 15.02 21.32 -15.86
CA ALA A 482 13.59 21.06 -15.86
C ALA A 482 13.10 20.62 -14.47
N LEU A 483 13.89 19.79 -13.77
CA LEU A 483 13.62 19.39 -12.39
C LEU A 483 13.61 20.57 -11.43
N GLU A 484 14.61 21.46 -11.52
CA GLU A 484 14.68 22.67 -10.71
C GLU A 484 13.45 23.54 -10.93
N ARG A 485 13.09 23.80 -12.19
CA ARG A 485 11.88 24.57 -12.50
C ARG A 485 10.62 23.89 -11.99
N PHE A 486 10.49 22.57 -12.16
CA PHE A 486 9.33 21.84 -11.68
C PHE A 486 9.19 21.95 -10.16
N ALA A 487 10.27 21.73 -9.43
CA ALA A 487 10.33 21.81 -7.98
C ALA A 487 10.01 23.21 -7.44
N THR A 488 10.54 24.25 -8.08
CA THR A 488 10.44 25.65 -7.62
C THR A 488 9.30 26.44 -8.25
N THR A 489 8.56 25.85 -9.19
CA THR A 489 7.40 26.48 -9.83
C THR A 489 6.46 27.00 -8.77
N ARG A 490 5.95 28.23 -8.89
CA ARG A 490 4.97 28.83 -7.95
C ARG A 490 3.55 28.87 -8.51
N THR A 491 3.37 28.39 -9.74
CA THR A 491 2.09 28.41 -10.45
C THR A 491 1.53 27.00 -10.58
N GLN A 492 0.21 26.90 -10.70
CA GLN A 492 -0.42 25.63 -11.00
C GLN A 492 0.06 25.09 -12.36
N LEU A 493 0.35 23.80 -12.43
CA LEU A 493 0.70 23.09 -13.65
C LEU A 493 -0.50 23.06 -14.60
N ALA A 494 -0.24 23.23 -15.89
CA ALA A 494 -1.28 23.32 -16.91
C ALA A 494 -2.20 22.09 -16.90
N LEU A 495 -3.52 22.31 -16.85
CA LEU A 495 -4.53 21.24 -16.79
C LEU A 495 -4.41 20.21 -17.94
N PRO A 496 -4.10 20.60 -19.20
CA PRO A 496 -3.89 19.63 -20.27
C PRO A 496 -2.73 18.66 -19.96
N HIS A 497 -1.62 19.14 -19.39
CA HIS A 497 -0.48 18.29 -19.04
C HIS A 497 -0.86 17.27 -17.98
N GLN A 498 -1.60 17.69 -16.94
CA GLN A 498 -2.09 16.78 -15.90
C GLN A 498 -3.04 15.72 -16.49
N SER A 499 -3.98 16.14 -17.33
CA SER A 499 -4.95 15.22 -17.94
C SER A 499 -4.31 14.22 -18.90
N GLU A 500 -3.35 14.65 -19.70
CA GLU A 500 -2.63 13.73 -20.60
C GLU A 500 -1.77 12.76 -19.81
N ALA A 501 -1.08 13.23 -18.76
CA ALA A 501 -0.29 12.38 -17.89
C ALA A 501 -1.12 11.29 -17.19
N ILE A 502 -2.28 11.65 -16.62
CA ILE A 502 -3.18 10.68 -15.98
C ILE A 502 -3.61 9.58 -16.97
N HIS A 503 -3.98 9.96 -18.20
CA HIS A 503 -4.38 9.00 -19.23
C HIS A 503 -3.21 8.13 -19.70
N SER A 504 -2.01 8.70 -19.83
CA SER A 504 -0.80 7.97 -20.21
C SER A 504 -0.40 6.96 -19.12
N ALA A 505 -0.31 7.40 -17.87
CA ALA A 505 0.01 6.55 -16.72
C ALA A 505 -1.01 5.41 -16.50
N SER A 506 -2.29 5.63 -16.83
CA SER A 506 -3.33 4.59 -16.80
C SER A 506 -3.17 3.59 -17.94
N LYS A 507 -2.86 4.07 -19.15
CA LYS A 507 -2.62 3.22 -20.32
C LYS A 507 -1.37 2.35 -20.13
N ASP A 508 -0.29 2.91 -19.60
CA ASP A 508 0.94 2.17 -19.34
C ASP A 508 0.75 1.10 -18.26
N TYR A 509 -0.06 1.41 -17.24
CA TYR A 509 -0.47 0.43 -16.23
C TYR A 509 -1.25 -0.74 -16.83
N TYR A 510 -2.18 -0.47 -17.75
CA TYR A 510 -2.90 -1.51 -18.49
C TYR A 510 -1.98 -2.34 -19.39
N ASN A 511 -1.10 -1.70 -20.16
CA ASN A 511 -0.14 -2.41 -21.00
C ASN A 511 0.84 -3.27 -20.16
N GLY A 512 1.13 -2.84 -18.93
CA GLY A 512 1.95 -3.60 -17.98
C GLY A 512 1.34 -4.95 -17.59
N VAL A 513 0.01 -5.09 -17.64
CA VAL A 513 -0.68 -6.37 -17.31
C VAL A 513 -0.29 -7.47 -18.29
N SER A 514 -0.26 -7.18 -19.60
CA SER A 514 0.09 -8.15 -20.64
C SER A 514 1.59 -8.43 -20.74
N ASN A 515 2.44 -7.52 -20.23
CA ASN A 515 3.90 -7.61 -20.36
C ASN A 515 4.56 -8.33 -19.18
N ASN A 516 3.80 -8.71 -18.15
CA ASN A 516 4.34 -9.47 -17.03
C ASN A 516 4.68 -10.91 -17.45
N ALA A 517 5.86 -11.38 -17.04
CA ALA A 517 6.35 -12.73 -17.29
C ALA A 517 5.66 -13.82 -16.44
N GLU A 518 4.50 -13.53 -15.86
CA GLU A 518 3.74 -14.48 -15.04
C GLU A 518 3.03 -15.50 -15.93
N SER A 519 2.86 -16.74 -15.42
CA SER A 519 2.29 -17.89 -16.15
C SER A 519 0.88 -17.65 -16.73
N ASP A 520 0.19 -16.62 -16.26
CA ASP A 520 -1.23 -16.36 -16.54
C ASP A 520 -1.51 -14.92 -17.03
N ALA A 521 -0.51 -14.25 -17.61
CA ALA A 521 -0.63 -12.86 -18.05
C ALA A 521 -1.78 -12.61 -19.05
N ASP A 522 -2.05 -13.54 -19.97
CA ASP A 522 -3.20 -13.45 -20.90
C ASP A 522 -4.54 -13.53 -20.15
N THR A 523 -4.69 -14.50 -19.26
CA THR A 523 -5.88 -14.68 -18.42
C THR A 523 -6.15 -13.43 -17.58
N MET A 524 -5.11 -12.88 -16.94
CA MET A 524 -5.20 -11.67 -16.14
C MET A 524 -5.59 -10.45 -17.00
N SER A 525 -4.98 -10.30 -18.18
CA SER A 525 -5.30 -9.22 -19.12
C SER A 525 -6.76 -9.27 -19.58
N ARG A 526 -7.29 -10.47 -19.87
CA ARG A 526 -8.70 -10.67 -20.21
C ARG A 526 -9.62 -10.35 -19.04
N LEU A 527 -9.28 -10.78 -17.84
CA LEU A 527 -10.05 -10.48 -16.63
C LEU A 527 -10.12 -8.97 -16.39
N VAL A 528 -8.98 -8.27 -16.39
CA VAL A 528 -8.93 -6.81 -16.23
C VAL A 528 -9.72 -6.10 -17.33
N SER A 529 -9.59 -6.54 -18.58
CA SER A 529 -10.31 -5.95 -19.71
C SER A 529 -11.83 -6.14 -19.60
N GLY A 530 -12.27 -7.35 -19.23
CA GLY A 530 -13.68 -7.69 -19.04
C GLY A 530 -14.31 -6.89 -17.89
N LEU A 531 -13.66 -6.89 -16.72
CA LEU A 531 -14.11 -6.12 -15.56
C LEU A 531 -14.10 -4.61 -15.84
N GLY A 532 -13.14 -4.11 -16.60
CA GLY A 532 -12.99 -2.69 -16.92
C GLY A 532 -14.13 -2.23 -17.84
N ALA A 533 -14.38 -2.99 -18.91
CA ALA A 533 -15.49 -2.73 -19.83
C ALA A 533 -16.85 -2.84 -19.13
N LEU A 534 -17.04 -3.85 -18.27
CA LEU A 534 -18.28 -4.04 -17.53
C LEU A 534 -18.53 -2.91 -16.53
N THR A 535 -17.52 -2.53 -15.75
CA THR A 535 -17.60 -1.39 -14.80
C THR A 535 -17.94 -0.10 -15.54
N SER A 536 -17.26 0.16 -16.66
CA SER A 536 -17.55 1.33 -17.52
C SER A 536 -19.01 1.35 -17.99
N LEU A 537 -19.52 0.22 -18.48
CA LEU A 537 -20.91 0.10 -18.91
C LEU A 537 -21.90 0.34 -17.76
N LEU A 538 -21.65 -0.23 -16.58
CA LEU A 538 -22.51 -0.08 -15.40
C LEU A 538 -22.54 1.35 -14.86
N GLN A 539 -21.45 2.11 -15.00
CA GLN A 539 -21.31 3.44 -14.43
C GLN A 539 -21.57 4.60 -15.42
N SER A 540 -21.53 4.36 -16.73
CA SER A 540 -21.59 5.44 -17.73
C SER A 540 -22.68 5.31 -18.80
N ASN A 541 -23.40 4.18 -18.88
CA ASN A 541 -24.38 3.94 -19.95
C ASN A 541 -25.52 4.99 -19.95
N PRO A 542 -25.64 5.85 -20.98
CA PRO A 542 -26.64 6.91 -21.02
C PRO A 542 -28.07 6.40 -21.23
N ALA A 543 -28.22 5.14 -21.65
CA ALA A 543 -29.52 4.50 -21.79
C ALA A 543 -30.02 3.86 -20.48
N ASP A 544 -29.17 3.76 -19.44
CA ASP A 544 -29.55 3.17 -18.15
C ASP A 544 -29.77 4.27 -17.09
N PRO A 545 -31.02 4.62 -16.74
CA PRO A 545 -31.31 5.63 -15.72
C PRO A 545 -30.79 5.25 -14.32
N ARG A 546 -30.48 3.97 -14.08
CA ARG A 546 -29.90 3.51 -12.80
C ARG A 546 -28.49 4.03 -12.55
N VAL A 547 -27.81 4.58 -13.57
CA VAL A 547 -26.50 5.23 -13.42
C VAL A 547 -26.56 6.37 -12.42
N PHE A 548 -27.65 7.12 -12.40
CA PHE A 548 -27.84 8.17 -11.41
C PHE A 548 -28.28 7.62 -10.04
N ALA A 549 -29.04 6.53 -10.00
CA ALA A 549 -29.51 5.93 -8.76
C ALA A 549 -28.37 5.29 -7.94
N THR A 550 -27.47 4.57 -8.63
CA THR A 550 -26.33 3.84 -8.07
C THR A 550 -25.08 4.13 -8.91
N PRO A 551 -24.38 5.24 -8.64
CA PRO A 551 -23.35 5.79 -9.53
C PRO A 551 -21.99 5.09 -9.49
N GLU A 552 -21.71 4.28 -8.46
CA GLU A 552 -20.43 3.59 -8.26
C GLU A 552 -20.66 2.07 -8.20
N ARG A 553 -21.20 1.53 -9.30
CA ARG A 553 -21.39 0.09 -9.51
C ARG A 553 -20.08 -0.49 -10.05
N GLY A 554 -19.24 -1.04 -9.18
CA GLY A 554 -17.91 -1.56 -9.56
C GLY A 554 -17.32 -2.60 -8.62
N VAL A 555 -18.10 -3.07 -7.63
CA VAL A 555 -17.71 -4.14 -6.71
C VAL A 555 -18.33 -5.44 -7.18
N PHE A 556 -17.48 -6.43 -7.44
CA PHE A 556 -17.83 -7.78 -7.85
C PHE A 556 -17.75 -8.70 -6.64
N VAL A 557 -18.66 -9.67 -6.57
CA VAL A 557 -18.69 -10.68 -5.50
C VAL A 557 -18.72 -12.05 -6.17
N ILE A 558 -17.83 -12.94 -5.73
CA ILE A 558 -17.82 -14.34 -6.11
C ILE A 558 -18.23 -15.15 -4.88
N GLU A 559 -19.19 -16.05 -5.09
CA GLU A 559 -19.64 -17.04 -4.12
C GLU A 559 -19.09 -18.40 -4.51
N PHE A 560 -18.32 -19.01 -3.59
CA PHE A 560 -17.81 -20.36 -3.75
C PHE A 560 -18.69 -21.32 -2.95
N GLU A 561 -19.37 -22.23 -3.65
CA GLU A 561 -20.15 -23.29 -3.02
C GLU A 561 -19.24 -24.27 -2.29
N THR A 562 -19.48 -24.48 -1.00
CA THR A 562 -18.80 -25.52 -0.23
C THR A 562 -19.58 -26.82 -0.38
N GLY A 563 -19.22 -27.68 -1.36
CA GLY A 563 -19.98 -28.93 -1.51
C GLY A 563 -19.51 -29.98 -2.51
N ASP A 564 -18.90 -29.64 -3.65
CA ASP A 564 -18.71 -30.63 -4.72
C ASP A 564 -17.25 -30.94 -5.02
N ALA A 565 -16.86 -32.20 -4.78
CA ALA A 565 -15.49 -32.69 -4.97
C ALA A 565 -14.98 -32.61 -6.42
N ASN A 566 -15.88 -32.42 -7.41
CA ASN A 566 -15.54 -32.22 -8.82
C ASN A 566 -15.49 -30.75 -9.27
N LEU A 567 -15.94 -29.80 -8.43
CA LEU A 567 -15.83 -28.35 -8.65
C LEU A 567 -14.51 -27.76 -8.08
N ASN A 568 -13.67 -28.60 -7.47
CA ASN A 568 -12.46 -28.16 -6.79
C ASN A 568 -11.44 -27.50 -7.74
N ASP A 569 -11.30 -27.96 -8.99
CA ASP A 569 -10.24 -27.45 -9.88
C ASP A 569 -10.61 -26.10 -10.51
N GLU A 570 -11.84 -25.90 -10.98
CA GLU A 570 -12.29 -24.63 -11.55
C GLU A 570 -12.43 -23.54 -10.47
N ALA A 571 -13.03 -23.87 -9.33
CA ALA A 571 -13.13 -22.93 -8.20
C ALA A 571 -11.74 -22.55 -7.67
N ALA A 572 -10.81 -23.51 -7.56
CA ALA A 572 -9.44 -23.24 -7.18
C ALA A 572 -8.74 -22.35 -8.22
N PHE A 573 -8.94 -22.59 -9.51
CA PHE A 573 -8.39 -21.76 -10.59
C PHE A 573 -8.94 -20.33 -10.57
N VAL A 574 -10.26 -20.15 -10.43
CA VAL A 574 -10.84 -18.80 -10.32
C VAL A 574 -10.31 -18.08 -9.08
N ASN A 575 -10.27 -18.76 -7.94
CA ASN A 575 -9.70 -18.20 -6.73
C ASN A 575 -8.21 -17.87 -6.90
N SER A 576 -7.40 -18.71 -7.55
CA SER A 576 -5.98 -18.45 -7.78
C SER A 576 -5.76 -17.21 -8.65
N ILE A 577 -6.52 -17.07 -9.74
CA ILE A 577 -6.45 -15.88 -10.61
C ILE A 577 -6.86 -14.61 -9.85
N VAL A 578 -7.94 -14.65 -9.06
CA VAL A 578 -8.35 -13.49 -8.24
C VAL A 578 -7.28 -13.14 -7.21
N GLN A 579 -6.73 -14.13 -6.49
CA GLN A 579 -5.65 -13.90 -5.53
C GLN A 579 -4.40 -13.33 -6.21
N GLN A 580 -4.02 -13.85 -7.38
CA GLN A 580 -2.92 -13.30 -8.17
C GLN A 580 -3.19 -11.85 -8.57
N GLY A 581 -4.41 -11.51 -8.99
CA GLY A 581 -4.81 -10.13 -9.30
C GLY A 581 -4.71 -9.19 -8.09
N LEU A 582 -5.03 -9.68 -6.89
CA LEU A 582 -4.89 -8.95 -5.63
C LEU A 582 -3.41 -8.76 -5.24
N LEU A 583 -2.59 -9.81 -5.37
CA LEU A 583 -1.15 -9.78 -5.09
C LEU A 583 -0.40 -8.86 -6.06
N ALA A 584 -0.74 -8.94 -7.36
CA ALA A 584 -0.19 -8.08 -8.40
C ALA A 584 -0.63 -6.61 -8.25
N GLY A 585 -1.75 -6.36 -7.55
CA GLY A 585 -2.30 -5.04 -7.27
C GLY A 585 -3.29 -4.54 -8.32
N TYR A 586 -3.74 -5.39 -9.25
CA TYR A 586 -4.75 -5.05 -10.27
C TYR A 586 -6.18 -5.03 -9.70
N LEU A 587 -6.41 -5.84 -8.67
CA LEU A 587 -7.65 -5.92 -7.93
C LEU A 587 -7.48 -5.35 -6.52
N ARG A 588 -8.57 -4.88 -5.93
CA ARG A 588 -8.65 -4.43 -4.55
C ARG A 588 -9.75 -5.21 -3.83
N ASN A 589 -9.43 -5.77 -2.66
CA ASN A 589 -10.44 -6.35 -1.79
C ASN A 589 -11.41 -5.28 -1.32
N GLU A 590 -12.67 -5.66 -1.25
CA GLU A 590 -13.76 -4.84 -0.74
C GLU A 590 -14.55 -5.62 0.30
N ARG A 591 -15.22 -4.90 1.20
CA ARG A 591 -16.12 -5.55 2.15
C ARG A 591 -17.32 -6.09 1.39
N VAL A 592 -17.60 -7.38 1.58
CA VAL A 592 -18.81 -8.01 1.01
C VAL A 592 -20.04 -7.21 1.45
N PRO A 593 -20.87 -6.71 0.50
CA PRO A 593 -22.07 -5.94 0.82
C PRO A 593 -23.01 -6.70 1.75
N LYS A 594 -23.59 -6.01 2.75
CA LYS A 594 -24.49 -6.62 3.75
C LYS A 594 -25.65 -7.37 3.12
N ALA A 595 -26.24 -6.83 2.04
CA ALA A 595 -27.35 -7.45 1.32
C ALA A 595 -26.97 -8.81 0.72
N MET A 596 -25.72 -8.96 0.25
CA MET A 596 -25.22 -10.23 -0.29
C MET A 596 -24.91 -11.23 0.84
N ARG A 597 -24.31 -10.77 1.95
CA ARG A 597 -24.09 -11.64 3.13
C ARG A 597 -25.37 -12.25 3.70
N SER A 598 -26.49 -11.53 3.63
CA SER A 598 -27.79 -12.04 4.09
C SER A 598 -28.46 -13.02 3.13
N GLN A 599 -28.02 -13.07 1.87
CA GLN A 599 -28.57 -13.93 0.83
C GLN A 599 -27.72 -15.19 0.58
N ALA A 600 -26.43 -15.12 0.89
CA ALA A 600 -25.50 -16.23 0.73
C ALA A 600 -25.75 -17.34 1.77
N ASP A 601 -25.39 -18.57 1.40
CA ASP A 601 -25.42 -19.69 2.32
C ASP A 601 -24.46 -19.47 3.50
N ALA A 602 -24.84 -19.93 4.69
CA ALA A 602 -24.06 -19.70 5.92
C ALA A 602 -22.63 -20.25 5.86
N ASN A 603 -22.38 -21.22 4.98
CA ASN A 603 -21.07 -21.85 4.77
C ASN A 603 -20.36 -21.37 3.50
N ALA A 604 -20.98 -20.53 2.69
CA ALA A 604 -20.39 -20.08 1.43
C ALA A 604 -19.21 -19.14 1.68
N ARG A 605 -18.11 -19.39 0.96
CA ARG A 605 -16.96 -18.47 0.96
C ARG A 605 -17.23 -17.36 -0.03
N LEU A 606 -17.32 -16.13 0.45
CA LEU A 606 -17.53 -14.94 -0.37
C LEU A 606 -16.24 -14.14 -0.52
N ILE A 607 -15.90 -13.78 -1.77
CA ILE A 607 -14.80 -12.85 -2.06
C ILE A 607 -15.39 -11.65 -2.79
N ALA A 608 -15.18 -10.45 -2.24
CA ALA A 608 -15.59 -9.20 -2.86
C ALA A 608 -14.37 -8.37 -3.25
N PHE A 609 -14.37 -7.87 -4.48
CA PHE A 609 -13.26 -7.08 -5.01
C PHE A 609 -13.73 -6.08 -6.07
N ARG A 610 -12.88 -5.10 -6.36
CA ARG A 610 -13.04 -4.17 -7.49
C ARG A 610 -11.74 -4.03 -8.26
N LEU A 611 -11.80 -3.42 -9.43
CA LEU A 611 -10.59 -3.00 -10.15
C LEU A 611 -9.86 -1.88 -9.42
N HIS A 612 -8.54 -1.85 -9.61
CA HIS A 612 -7.69 -0.74 -9.18
C HIS A 612 -8.13 0.57 -9.85
N ARG A 613 -8.23 1.68 -9.08
CA ARG A 613 -8.73 2.97 -9.60
C ARG A 613 -7.88 3.56 -10.71
N ARG A 614 -6.59 3.22 -10.77
CA ARG A 614 -5.67 3.59 -11.86
C ARG A 614 -6.15 3.15 -13.25
N PHE A 615 -7.02 2.14 -13.35
CA PHE A 615 -7.64 1.75 -14.63
C PHE A 615 -8.79 2.67 -15.08
N ALA A 616 -9.29 3.56 -14.20
CA ALA A 616 -10.45 4.40 -14.47
C ALA A 616 -10.30 5.30 -15.71
N PRO A 617 -9.16 5.99 -15.94
CA PRO A 617 -8.98 6.81 -17.15
C PRO A 617 -9.01 5.99 -18.44
N TYR A 618 -8.43 4.78 -18.43
CA TYR A 618 -8.37 3.90 -19.61
C TYR A 618 -9.74 3.36 -20.00
N PHE A 619 -10.50 2.81 -19.05
CA PHE A 619 -11.83 2.25 -19.31
C PHE A 619 -12.98 3.25 -19.20
N THR A 620 -12.72 4.47 -18.72
CA THR A 620 -13.73 5.52 -18.51
C THR A 620 -14.79 5.15 -17.46
N PHE A 621 -14.33 4.68 -16.30
CA PHE A 621 -15.19 4.54 -15.10
C PHE A 621 -14.79 5.56 -14.03
N SER A 622 -15.45 5.53 -12.87
CA SER A 622 -15.22 6.45 -11.76
C SER A 622 -13.79 6.35 -11.22
N TYR A 623 -13.10 7.49 -11.08
CA TYR A 623 -11.80 7.52 -10.41
C TYR A 623 -11.88 7.26 -8.90
N ARG A 624 -13.08 7.07 -8.34
CA ARG A 624 -13.33 6.58 -6.97
C ARG A 624 -13.58 5.06 -6.89
N GLY A 625 -13.55 4.35 -8.02
CA GLY A 625 -13.86 2.92 -8.10
C GLY A 625 -15.29 2.69 -8.55
#